data_AF-A0A522E1S4-F1
#
_entry.id   AF-A0A522E1S4-F1
#
_cell.length_a   1.000
_cell.length_b   1.000
_cell.length_c   1.000
_cell.angle_alpha   90.00
_cell.angle_beta   90.00
_cell.angle_gamma   90.00
#
_symmetry.space_group_name_H-M   'P 1'
#
loop_
_entity.id
_entity.type
_entity.pdbx_description
1 polymer ?
#
loop_
_entity_poly.entity_id
_entity_poly.type
_entity_poly.pdbx_seq_one_letter_code
_entity_poly.pdbx_strand_id
1 'polypeptide(L)'
;MTNKEQIQQEIERTLLSLDETKRAEANPFLFTRIMARMQRQNGWEKITSFISRPAIALSALIVVMGVNALVIFNPGTRETSQTESIAVSGITDEYNMTFATISDYENTEENELYQK
;
A
#
# COMPACT_ATOMS: atom_id res chain seq x y z
N MET A 1 -19.85 -82.90 12.15
CA MET A 1 -20.54 -81.89 11.33
C MET A 1 -19.87 -80.57 11.65
N THR A 2 -18.80 -80.15 10.94
CA THR A 2 -17.97 -79.10 11.59
C THR A 2 -17.02 -78.27 10.72
N ASN A 3 -17.21 -78.14 9.41
CA ASN A 3 -16.36 -77.20 8.66
C ASN A 3 -17.09 -76.50 7.51
N LYS A 4 -17.80 -77.25 6.66
CA LYS A 4 -18.61 -76.66 5.58
C LYS A 4 -19.72 -75.75 6.11
N GLU A 5 -20.41 -76.14 7.18
CA GLU A 5 -21.46 -75.32 7.80
C GLU A 5 -20.91 -74.04 8.42
N GLN A 6 -19.71 -74.09 9.01
CA GLN A 6 -19.06 -72.90 9.58
C GLN A 6 -18.64 -71.92 8.48
N ILE A 7 -18.10 -72.44 7.38
CA ILE A 7 -17.74 -71.62 6.21
C ILE A 7 -18.98 -70.92 5.64
N GLN A 8 -20.12 -71.64 5.53
CA GLN A 8 -21.35 -71.03 5.03
C GLN A 8 -21.89 -69.95 5.97
N GLN A 9 -21.82 -70.16 7.29
CA GLN A 9 -22.21 -69.12 8.26
C GLN A 9 -21.32 -67.88 8.20
N GLU A 10 -20.01 -68.03 8.03
CA GLU A 10 -19.08 -66.89 7.89
C GLU A 10 -19.29 -66.14 6.57
N ILE A 11 -19.59 -66.86 5.48
CA ILE A 11 -19.96 -66.25 4.18
C ILE A 11 -21.26 -65.45 4.33
N GLU A 12 -22.27 -66.02 4.97
CA GLU A 12 -23.58 -65.38 5.17
C GLU A 12 -23.47 -64.15 6.08
N ARG A 13 -22.67 -64.22 7.15
CA ARG A 13 -22.34 -63.07 8.00
C ARG A 13 -21.61 -61.95 7.25
N THR A 14 -20.67 -62.31 6.39
CA THR A 14 -19.93 -61.33 5.58
C THR A 14 -20.86 -60.63 4.61
N LEU A 15 -21.72 -61.38 3.93
CA LEU A 15 -22.74 -60.82 3.01
C LEU A 15 -23.73 -59.92 3.75
N LEU A 16 -24.20 -60.31 4.94
CA LEU A 16 -25.08 -59.49 5.79
C LEU A 16 -24.41 -58.17 6.22
N SER A 17 -23.12 -58.20 6.59
CA SER A 17 -22.39 -56.98 6.97
C SER A 17 -22.16 -56.00 5.81
N LEU A 18 -22.10 -56.51 4.59
CA LEU A 18 -21.95 -55.71 3.37
C LEU A 18 -23.29 -55.11 2.91
N ASP A 19 -24.41 -55.73 3.25
CA ASP A 19 -25.75 -55.20 2.94
C ASP A 19 -26.11 -53.99 3.84
N GLU A 20 -25.58 -53.97 5.07
CA GLU A 20 -25.74 -52.82 5.98
C GLU A 20 -24.85 -51.62 5.64
N THR A 21 -23.88 -51.76 4.72
CA THR A 21 -23.02 -50.64 4.30
C THR A 21 -23.78 -49.65 3.42
N LYS A 22 -24.44 -48.70 4.07
CA LYS A 22 -24.98 -47.51 3.40
C LYS A 22 -23.84 -46.63 2.90
N ARG A 23 -23.98 -46.10 1.68
CA ARG A 23 -23.09 -45.05 1.15
C ARG A 23 -22.94 -43.95 2.21
N ALA A 24 -21.71 -43.72 2.67
CA ALA A 24 -21.42 -42.61 3.56
C ALA A 24 -21.69 -41.31 2.79
N GLU A 25 -22.75 -40.61 3.18
CA GLU A 25 -23.07 -39.30 2.59
C GLU A 25 -22.06 -38.27 3.12
N ALA A 26 -21.54 -37.44 2.22
CA ALA A 26 -20.60 -36.39 2.61
C ALA A 26 -21.27 -35.46 3.62
N ASN A 27 -20.62 -35.20 4.76
CA ASN A 27 -21.19 -34.33 5.79
C ASN A 27 -21.49 -32.94 5.17
N PRO A 28 -22.75 -32.47 5.24
CA PRO A 28 -23.25 -31.31 4.47
C PRO A 28 -22.58 -29.98 4.84
N PHE A 29 -21.83 -29.92 5.95
CA PHE A 29 -21.16 -28.71 6.43
C PHE A 29 -19.63 -28.76 6.35
N LEU A 30 -19.05 -29.82 5.76
CA LEU A 30 -17.59 -29.91 5.60
C LEU A 30 -17.03 -28.75 4.79
N PHE A 31 -17.70 -28.41 3.69
CA PHE A 31 -17.30 -27.29 2.82
C PHE A 31 -17.26 -25.98 3.60
N THR A 32 -18.34 -25.66 4.32
CA THR A 32 -18.45 -24.43 5.12
C THR A 32 -17.37 -24.38 6.21
N ARG A 33 -17.10 -25.49 6.88
CA ARG A 33 -16.09 -25.55 7.95
C ARG A 33 -14.66 -25.38 7.41
N ILE A 34 -14.36 -25.92 6.24
CA ILE A 34 -13.08 -25.71 5.55
C ILE A 34 -12.94 -24.24 5.16
N MET A 35 -13.98 -23.67 4.53
CA MET A 35 -13.99 -22.28 4.09
C MET A 35 -13.80 -21.30 5.27
N ALA A 36 -14.51 -21.53 6.39
CA ALA A 36 -14.38 -20.71 7.59
C ALA A 36 -12.97 -20.76 8.21
N ARG A 37 -12.30 -21.91 8.17
CA ARG A 37 -10.91 -22.03 8.65
C ARG A 37 -9.92 -21.29 7.74
N MET A 38 -10.17 -21.31 6.43
CA MET A 38 -9.36 -20.62 5.44
C MET A 38 -9.51 -19.09 5.54
N GLN A 39 -10.74 -18.58 5.68
CA GLN A 39 -10.99 -17.15 5.92
C GLN A 39 -10.37 -16.66 7.22
N ARG A 40 -10.46 -17.45 8.31
CA ARG A 40 -9.89 -17.08 9.61
C ARG A 40 -8.36 -17.05 9.62
N GLN A 41 -7.70 -17.70 8.65
CA GLN A 41 -6.24 -17.64 8.48
C GLN A 41 -5.76 -16.41 7.71
N ASN A 42 -6.65 -15.62 7.12
CA ASN A 42 -6.28 -14.38 6.44
C ASN A 42 -5.95 -13.28 7.47
N GLY A 43 -4.77 -13.37 8.09
CA GLY A 43 -4.22 -12.30 8.94
C GLY A 43 -4.12 -10.94 8.21
N TRP A 44 -4.12 -10.97 6.89
CA TRP A 44 -4.26 -9.81 6.01
C TRP A 44 -5.52 -8.99 6.30
N GLU A 45 -6.66 -9.60 6.65
CA GLU A 45 -7.90 -8.88 6.95
C GLU A 45 -7.80 -8.04 8.23
N LYS A 46 -7.05 -8.54 9.23
CA LYS A 46 -6.76 -7.75 10.43
C LYS A 46 -5.83 -6.59 10.11
N ILE A 47 -4.79 -6.82 9.33
CA ILE A 47 -3.80 -5.80 8.95
C ILE A 47 -4.45 -4.72 8.09
N THR A 48 -5.30 -5.07 7.12
CA THR A 48 -6.02 -4.11 6.29
C THR A 48 -7.06 -3.32 7.10
N SER A 49 -7.75 -3.95 8.06
CA SER A 49 -8.64 -3.23 8.98
C SER A 49 -7.88 -2.28 9.94
N PHE A 50 -6.61 -2.56 10.21
CA PHE A 50 -5.76 -1.74 11.06
C PHE A 50 -5.22 -0.53 10.28
N ILE A 51 -4.77 -0.73 9.03
CA ILE A 51 -4.33 0.35 8.14
C ILE A 51 -5.48 1.28 7.76
N SER A 52 -6.71 0.77 7.62
CA SER A 52 -7.87 1.59 7.24
C SER A 52 -8.44 2.47 8.35
N ARG A 53 -7.87 2.42 9.57
CA ARG A 53 -8.27 3.33 10.64
C ARG A 53 -7.65 4.72 10.42
N PRO A 54 -8.43 5.81 10.48
CA PRO A 54 -7.93 7.17 10.25
C PRO A 54 -6.85 7.60 11.24
N ALA A 55 -6.83 7.01 12.45
CA ALA A 55 -5.79 7.22 13.44
C ALA A 55 -4.39 6.74 12.98
N ILE A 56 -4.31 5.64 12.21
CA ILE A 56 -3.03 5.13 11.68
C ILE A 56 -2.50 6.09 10.61
N ALA A 57 -3.36 6.57 9.72
CA ALA A 57 -2.99 7.55 8.70
C ALA A 57 -2.42 8.84 9.32
N LEU A 58 -3.07 9.35 10.37
CA LEU A 58 -2.57 10.51 11.13
C LEU A 58 -1.21 10.24 11.80
N SER A 59 -1.03 9.07 12.42
CA SER A 59 0.27 8.73 13.02
C SER A 59 1.38 8.62 11.98
N ALA A 60 1.09 8.04 10.81
CA ALA A 60 2.04 7.91 9.72
C ALA A 60 2.44 9.29 9.18
N LEU A 61 1.46 10.20 9.03
CA LEU A 61 1.70 11.57 8.62
C LEU A 61 2.59 12.32 9.62
N ILE A 62 2.31 12.19 10.92
CA ILE A 62 3.13 12.80 11.98
C ILE A 62 4.55 12.23 11.97
N VAL A 63 4.71 10.92 11.77
CA VAL A 63 6.03 10.29 11.68
C VAL A 63 6.81 10.81 10.49
N VAL A 64 6.20 10.87 9.30
CA VAL A 64 6.84 11.41 8.08
C VAL A 64 7.24 12.87 8.29
N MET A 65 6.35 13.68 8.86
CA MET A 65 6.62 15.09 9.15
C MET A 65 7.72 15.27 10.21
N GLY A 66 7.74 14.43 11.24
CA GLY A 66 8.76 14.41 12.29
C GLY A 66 10.14 14.00 11.76
N VAL A 67 10.21 12.97 10.91
CA VAL A 67 11.46 12.56 10.25
C VAL A 67 12.00 13.69 9.38
N ASN A 68 11.15 14.30 8.55
CA ASN A 68 11.55 15.44 7.72
C ASN A 68 12.01 16.64 8.57
N ALA A 69 11.33 16.93 9.68
CA ALA A 69 11.74 17.98 10.61
C ALA A 69 13.12 17.67 11.23
N LEU A 70 13.34 16.44 11.70
CA LEU A 70 14.61 16.01 12.27
C LEU A 70 15.77 16.09 11.27
N VAL A 71 15.52 15.84 9.99
CA VAL A 71 16.53 16.01 8.92
C VAL A 71 16.88 17.48 8.74
N ILE A 72 15.91 18.40 8.79
CA ILE A 72 16.15 19.86 8.68
C ILE A 72 16.92 20.40 9.89
N PHE A 73 16.60 19.91 11.09
CA PHE A 73 17.23 20.37 12.34
C PHE A 73 18.57 19.70 12.65
N ASN A 74 18.97 18.64 11.93
CA ASN A 74 20.30 18.06 12.02
C ASN A 74 21.25 18.72 11.01
N PRO A 75 22.16 19.62 11.43
CA PRO A 75 23.10 20.29 10.52
C PRO A 75 24.18 19.35 9.94
N GLY A 76 24.24 18.09 10.38
CA GLY A 76 25.34 17.15 10.08
C GLY A 76 25.30 16.47 8.71
N THR A 77 24.18 16.52 7.98
CA THR A 77 24.05 15.85 6.67
C THR A 77 23.20 16.66 5.71
N ARG A 78 23.55 17.94 5.53
CA ARG A 78 23.06 18.74 4.40
C ARG A 78 23.77 18.30 3.11
N GLU A 79 23.54 17.06 2.69
CA GLU A 79 23.60 16.74 1.26
C GLU A 79 22.37 17.43 0.68
N THR A 80 22.60 18.59 0.08
CA THR A 80 21.60 19.38 -0.63
C THR A 80 20.85 18.47 -1.59
N SER A 81 19.68 17.97 -1.17
CA SER A 81 18.69 17.49 -2.12
C SER A 81 18.29 18.73 -2.91
N GLN A 82 19.01 18.97 -4.01
CA GLN A 82 18.64 19.90 -5.06
C GLN A 82 17.31 19.36 -5.61
N THR A 83 16.21 19.73 -4.95
CA THR A 83 14.99 20.00 -5.70
C THR A 83 15.41 21.14 -6.60
N GLU A 84 15.57 20.85 -7.89
CA GLU A 84 15.79 21.85 -8.92
C GLU A 84 14.62 22.85 -8.86
N SER A 85 14.74 23.86 -8.02
CA SER A 85 14.15 25.15 -8.29
C SER A 85 14.89 25.66 -9.51
N ILE A 86 14.35 25.33 -10.69
CA ILE A 86 14.69 25.95 -11.97
C ILE A 86 14.95 27.43 -11.69
N ALA A 87 16.08 27.93 -12.18
CA ALA A 87 16.74 29.20 -11.90
C ALA A 87 15.85 30.47 -12.01
N VAL A 88 14.79 30.58 -11.20
CA VAL A 88 13.88 31.74 -11.18
C VAL A 88 14.56 32.96 -10.57
N SER A 89 15.51 32.79 -9.64
CA SER A 89 16.28 33.94 -9.10
C SER A 89 17.17 34.60 -10.16
N GLY A 90 17.91 33.81 -10.95
CA GLY A 90 18.78 34.38 -12.00
C GLY A 90 18.01 35.05 -13.12
N ILE A 91 16.87 34.46 -13.51
CA ILE A 91 15.97 35.04 -14.54
C ILE A 91 15.31 36.34 -14.04
N THR A 92 14.93 36.41 -12.76
CA THR A 92 14.30 37.62 -12.18
C THR A 92 15.30 38.77 -12.10
N ASP A 93 16.54 38.50 -11.70
CA ASP A 93 17.60 39.51 -11.64
C ASP A 93 17.96 40.05 -13.04
N GLU A 94 18.02 39.17 -14.04
CA GLU A 94 18.27 39.56 -15.44
C GLU A 94 17.12 40.38 -16.05
N TYR A 95 15.86 40.01 -15.74
CA TYR A 95 14.68 40.74 -16.21
C TYR A 95 14.60 42.15 -15.59
N ASN A 96 14.89 42.27 -14.29
CA ASN A 96 14.90 43.56 -13.60
C ASN A 96 16.03 44.47 -14.10
N MET A 97 17.21 43.92 -14.37
CA MET A 97 18.34 44.69 -14.90
C MET A 97 18.05 45.20 -16.32
N THR A 98 17.44 44.38 -17.17
CA THR A 98 17.05 44.77 -18.55
C THR A 98 15.96 45.84 -18.55
N PHE A 99 14.99 45.75 -17.63
CA PHE A 99 13.95 46.77 -17.51
C PHE A 99 14.51 48.12 -17.03
N ALA A 100 15.45 48.11 -16.09
CA ALA A 100 16.12 49.32 -15.60
C ALA A 100 16.92 50.02 -16.71
N THR A 101 17.67 49.27 -17.54
CA THR A 101 18.46 49.86 -18.63
C THR A 101 17.60 50.44 -19.76
N ILE A 102 16.46 49.82 -20.07
CA ILE A 102 15.52 50.34 -21.07
C ILE A 102 14.86 51.63 -20.56
N SER A 103 14.48 51.66 -19.27
CA SER A 103 13.88 52.85 -18.65
C SER A 103 14.87 54.03 -18.59
N ASP A 104 16.14 53.77 -18.31
CA ASP A 104 17.18 54.82 -18.30
C ASP A 104 17.48 55.36 -19.70
N TYR A 105 17.39 54.53 -20.74
CA TYR A 105 17.58 54.95 -22.12
C TYR A 105 16.46 55.90 -22.58
N GLU A 106 15.21 55.58 -22.26
CA GLU A 106 14.04 56.39 -22.63
C GLU A 106 14.04 57.77 -21.93
N ASN A 107 14.45 57.82 -20.66
CA ASN A 107 14.57 59.09 -19.92
C ASN A 107 15.77 59.96 -20.37
N THR A 108 16.82 59.35 -20.92
CA THR A 108 17.99 60.08 -21.40
C THR A 108 17.72 60.75 -22.75
N GLU A 109 17.04 60.05 -23.67
CA GLU A 109 16.66 60.63 -24.96
C GLU A 109 15.63 61.76 -24.81
N GLU A 110 14.72 61.67 -23.84
CA GLU A 110 13.75 62.74 -23.58
C GLU A 110 14.42 64.02 -23.06
N ASN A 111 15.50 63.90 -22.27
CA ASN A 111 16.22 65.04 -21.71
C ASN A 111 17.15 65.75 -22.73
N GLU A 112 17.57 65.05 -23.79
CA GLU A 112 18.37 65.63 -24.87
C GLU A 112 17.51 66.39 -25.91
N LEU A 113 16.22 66.06 -26.04
CA LEU A 113 15.28 66.74 -26.94
C LEU A 113 14.82 68.12 -26.45
N TYR A 114 15.00 68.45 -25.16
CA TYR A 114 14.66 69.78 -24.60
C TYR A 114 15.85 70.73 -24.46
N GLN A 115 17.07 70.33 -24.88
CA GLN A 115 18.30 71.12 -24.75
C GLN A 115 18.82 71.69 -26.09
N LYS A 116 17.99 71.72 -27.14
CA LYS A 116 18.32 72.34 -28.44
C LYS A 116 17.29 73.40 -28.83
#